data_AF-A0A353JXX8-F1
#
_entry.id   AF-A0A353JXX8-F1
#
_cell.length_a   1.000
_cell.length_b   1.000
_cell.length_c   1.000
_cell.angle_alpha   90.00
_cell.angle_beta   90.00
_cell.angle_gamma   90.00
#
_symmetry.space_group_name_H-M   'P 1'
#
loop_
_entity.id
_entity.type
_entity.pdbx_description
1 polymer ?
#
loop_
_entity_poly.entity_id
_entity_poly.type
_entity_poly.pdbx_seq_one_letter_code
_entity_poly.pdbx_strand_id
1 'polypeptide(L)'
;MLPFSGLFFFYILFIFFIGAIILGILGKPLKWYGFFVNLFMLWLIFGNSKKNIIILLMFLTGELALVEIYIHIRKRFNNRWILWIMILFSILPLILTKWGEQLIHRHVALLGISYLTFKVVQVLIETYDGLIDKMNPLSFTYFLLFFPTISSGPIDRSRRFLEDISHVMKKEEYIEN
;
A
#
# COMPACT_ATOMS: atom_id res chain seq x y z
N MET A 1 5.17 10.04 13.76
CA MET A 1 3.91 10.17 14.52
C MET A 1 3.19 8.83 14.52
N LEU A 2 2.59 8.40 15.63
CA LEU A 2 1.76 7.18 15.61
C LEU A 2 0.42 7.49 14.93
N PRO A 3 0.03 6.72 13.89
CA PRO A 3 -1.24 6.95 13.21
C PRO A 3 -2.41 6.75 14.19
N PHE A 4 -3.42 7.62 14.11
CA PHE A 4 -4.66 7.56 14.91
C PHE A 4 -4.51 7.67 16.44
N SER A 5 -3.32 7.97 16.97
CA SER A 5 -3.07 7.92 18.42
C SER A 5 -3.39 9.20 19.21
N GLY A 6 -3.61 10.36 18.56
CA GLY A 6 -3.80 11.63 19.28
C GLY A 6 -4.54 12.70 18.49
N LEU A 7 -5.08 13.69 19.20
CA LEU A 7 -5.92 14.75 18.63
C LEU A 7 -5.24 15.52 17.50
N PHE A 8 -3.93 15.76 17.61
CA PHE A 8 -3.15 16.43 16.56
C PHE A 8 -3.24 15.70 15.21
N PHE A 9 -3.34 14.37 15.21
CA PHE A 9 -3.47 13.57 13.99
C PHE A 9 -4.80 13.86 13.30
N PHE A 10 -5.85 13.87 14.11
CA PHE A 10 -7.22 14.12 13.65
C PHE A 10 -7.40 15.56 13.19
N TYR A 11 -6.75 16.54 13.82
CA TYR A 11 -6.76 17.93 13.32
C TYR A 11 -6.15 18.04 11.92
N ILE A 12 -4.98 17.42 11.69
CA ILE A 12 -4.34 17.40 10.37
C ILE A 12 -5.25 16.69 9.34
N LEU A 13 -5.79 15.52 9.71
CA LEU A 13 -6.72 14.80 8.84
C LEU A 13 -7.97 15.59 8.50
N PHE A 14 -8.54 16.29 9.48
CA PHE A 14 -9.74 17.08 9.29
C PHE A 14 -9.51 18.20 8.27
N ILE A 15 -8.36 18.89 8.33
CA ILE A 15 -7.97 19.89 7.33
C ILE A 15 -7.90 19.26 5.93
N PHE A 16 -7.26 18.10 5.79
CA PHE A 16 -7.19 17.41 4.50
C PHE A 16 -8.56 16.92 4.02
N PHE A 17 -9.45 16.49 4.91
CA PHE A 17 -10.80 16.10 4.54
C PHE A 17 -11.64 17.27 4.05
N ILE A 18 -11.53 18.46 4.67
CA ILE A 18 -12.19 19.67 4.15
C ILE A 18 -11.77 19.91 2.69
N GLY A 19 -10.47 19.85 2.40
CA GLY A 19 -9.98 20.02 1.03
C GLY A 19 -10.49 18.94 0.07
N ALA A 20 -10.58 17.68 0.51
CA ALA A 20 -11.16 16.60 -0.27
C ALA A 20 -12.66 16.84 -0.57
N ILE A 21 -13.42 17.28 0.43
CA ILE A 21 -14.85 17.56 0.30
C ILE A 21 -15.10 18.68 -0.71
N ILE A 22 -14.33 19.77 -0.62
CA ILE A 22 -14.44 20.88 -1.57
C ILE A 22 -14.15 20.39 -3.00
N LEU A 23 -13.10 19.59 -3.20
CA LEU A 23 -12.78 19.03 -4.52
C LEU A 23 -13.85 18.06 -5.03
N GLY A 24 -14.44 17.25 -4.14
CA GLY A 24 -15.55 16.35 -4.45
C GLY A 24 -16.79 17.09 -4.93
N ILE A 25 -17.20 18.14 -4.21
CA ILE A 25 -18.34 19.00 -4.59
C ILE A 25 -18.08 19.72 -5.93
N LEU A 26 -16.82 20.06 -6.23
CA LEU A 26 -16.42 20.66 -7.50
C LEU A 26 -16.31 19.65 -8.65
N GLY A 27 -16.54 18.35 -8.41
CA GLY A 27 -16.40 17.29 -9.40
C GLY A 27 -14.96 17.13 -9.92
N LYS A 28 -13.96 17.53 -9.13
CA LYS A 28 -12.54 17.43 -9.50
C LYS A 28 -12.00 16.05 -9.12
N PRO A 29 -11.05 15.48 -9.89
CA PRO A 29 -10.48 14.18 -9.58
C PRO A 29 -9.71 14.23 -8.24
N LEU A 30 -10.12 13.37 -7.30
CA LEU A 30 -9.48 13.26 -5.98
C LEU A 30 -8.15 12.51 -6.03
N LYS A 31 -7.85 11.80 -7.12
CA LYS A 31 -6.66 10.96 -7.27
C LYS A 31 -5.37 11.65 -6.85
N TRP A 32 -5.08 12.81 -7.45
CA TRP A 32 -3.83 13.53 -7.22
C TRP A 32 -3.80 14.15 -5.83
N TYR A 33 -4.92 14.73 -5.40
CA TYR A 33 -5.06 15.27 -4.05
C TYR A 33 -4.81 14.20 -2.99
N GLY A 34 -5.48 13.05 -3.10
CA GLY A 34 -5.30 11.91 -2.22
C GLY A 34 -3.87 11.37 -2.23
N PHE A 35 -3.20 11.35 -3.38
CA PHE A 35 -1.79 10.97 -3.46
C PHE A 35 -0.88 11.93 -2.70
N PHE A 36 -1.09 13.25 -2.81
CA PHE A 36 -0.34 14.25 -2.05
C PHE A 36 -0.58 14.13 -0.54
N VAL A 37 -1.84 14.01 -0.13
CA VAL A 37 -2.20 13.78 1.29
C VAL A 37 -1.53 12.51 1.80
N ASN A 38 -1.56 11.43 1.01
CA ASN A 38 -0.91 10.18 1.36
C ASN A 38 0.59 10.35 1.60
N LEU A 39 1.31 11.00 0.68
CA LEU A 39 2.73 11.23 0.81
C LEU A 39 3.06 12.08 2.05
N PHE A 40 2.27 13.12 2.31
CA PHE A 40 2.44 13.97 3.48
C PHE A 40 2.22 13.20 4.79
N MET A 41 1.16 12.39 4.87
CA MET A 41 0.87 11.57 6.04
C MET A 41 1.94 10.49 6.26
N LEU A 42 2.46 9.86 5.21
CA LEU A 42 3.58 8.92 5.31
C LEU A 42 4.84 9.61 5.84
N TRP A 43 5.14 10.83 5.39
CA TRP A 43 6.24 11.62 5.92
C TRP A 43 6.07 11.90 7.41
N LEU A 44 4.87 12.26 7.88
CA LEU A 44 4.61 12.43 9.31
C LEU A 44 4.74 11.13 10.12
N ILE A 45 4.34 9.99 9.55
CA ILE A 45 4.37 8.69 10.25
C ILE A 45 5.81 8.18 10.35
N PHE A 46 6.53 8.10 9.23
CA PHE A 46 7.85 7.46 9.13
C PHE A 46 9.04 8.43 9.17
N GLY A 47 8.81 9.73 8.95
CA GLY A 47 9.84 10.75 8.77
C GLY A 47 10.83 10.92 9.92
N ASN A 48 10.43 10.56 11.15
CA ASN A 48 11.27 10.72 12.34
C ASN A 48 12.47 9.76 12.38
N SER A 49 12.45 8.66 11.63
CA SER A 49 13.51 7.64 11.67
C SER A 49 14.03 7.34 10.27
N LYS A 50 15.26 7.79 9.98
CA LYS A 50 15.97 7.44 8.74
C LYS A 50 16.03 5.92 8.53
N LYS A 51 16.23 5.16 9.62
CA LYS A 51 16.25 3.69 9.59
C LYS A 51 14.92 3.12 9.10
N ASN A 52 13.78 3.65 9.57
CA ASN A 52 12.46 3.17 9.16
C ASN A 52 12.17 3.49 7.69
N ILE A 53 12.59 4.67 7.20
CA ILE A 53 12.48 5.05 5.79
C ILE A 53 13.29 4.09 4.91
N ILE A 54 14.54 3.81 5.29
CA ILE A 54 15.40 2.88 4.53
C ILE A 54 14.80 1.48 4.49
N ILE A 55 14.31 0.96 5.63
CA ILE A 55 13.65 -0.36 5.69
C ILE A 55 12.38 -0.36 4.81
N LEU A 56 11.55 0.69 4.89
CA LEU A 56 10.34 0.82 4.09
C LEU A 56 10.66 0.82 2.59
N LEU A 57 11.68 1.57 2.17
CA LEU A 57 12.11 1.63 0.78
C LEU A 57 12.65 0.28 0.31
N MET A 58 13.52 -0.38 1.08
CA MET A 58 14.03 -1.71 0.74
C MET A 58 12.88 -2.72 0.59
N PHE A 59 11.95 -2.74 1.55
CA PHE A 59 10.75 -3.58 1.49
C PHE A 59 9.93 -3.27 0.23
N LEU A 60 9.58 -2.00 0.00
CA LEU A 60 8.79 -1.57 -1.15
C LEU A 60 9.45 -1.97 -2.48
N THR A 61 10.75 -1.70 -2.65
CA THR A 61 11.48 -2.04 -3.87
C THR A 61 11.57 -3.55 -4.09
N GLY A 62 11.74 -4.32 -3.01
CA GLY A 62 11.81 -5.78 -3.07
C GLY A 62 10.48 -6.39 -3.50
N GLU A 63 9.38 -5.97 -2.86
CA GLU A 63 8.03 -6.46 -3.19
C GLU A 63 7.58 -6.01 -4.59
N LEU A 64 7.90 -4.77 -4.99
CA LEU A 64 7.67 -4.29 -6.35
C LEU A 64 8.38 -5.16 -7.38
N ALA A 65 9.67 -5.40 -7.19
CA ALA A 65 10.46 -6.24 -8.09
C ALA A 65 9.91 -7.66 -8.14
N LEU A 66 9.52 -8.23 -6.99
CA LEU A 66 8.93 -9.56 -6.88
C LEU A 66 7.62 -9.68 -7.67
N VAL A 67 6.69 -8.72 -7.49
CA VAL A 67 5.42 -8.69 -8.22
C VAL A 67 5.64 -8.54 -9.72
N GLU A 68 6.51 -7.62 -10.15
CA GLU A 68 6.84 -7.43 -11.56
C GLU A 68 7.45 -8.69 -12.17
N ILE A 69 8.44 -9.30 -11.51
CA ILE A 69 9.05 -10.57 -11.93
C ILE A 69 7.97 -11.65 -12.06
N TYR A 70 7.06 -11.76 -11.09
CA TYR A 70 6.01 -12.77 -11.14
C TYR A 70 5.03 -12.54 -12.30
N ILE A 71 4.59 -11.30 -12.54
CA ILE A 71 3.75 -10.95 -13.70
C ILE A 71 4.44 -11.37 -15.01
N HIS A 72 5.75 -11.18 -15.12
CA HIS A 72 6.51 -11.59 -16.32
C HIS A 72 6.63 -13.12 -16.45
N ILE A 73 6.89 -13.83 -15.35
CA ILE A 73 6.96 -15.31 -15.35
C ILE A 73 5.60 -15.92 -15.69
N ARG A 74 4.51 -15.38 -15.14
CA ARG A 74 3.15 -15.89 -15.31
C ARG A 74 2.66 -15.88 -16.76
N LYS A 75 3.18 -14.95 -17.58
CA LYS A 75 2.92 -14.88 -19.03
C LYS A 75 3.49 -16.07 -19.80
N ARG A 76 4.53 -16.73 -19.28
CA ARG A 76 5.19 -17.88 -19.92
C ARG A 76 4.86 -19.20 -19.26
N PHE A 77 4.61 -19.20 -17.95
CA PHE A 77 4.39 -20.41 -17.16
C PHE A 77 3.12 -20.28 -16.32
N ASN A 78 2.24 -21.29 -16.43
CA ASN A 78 1.00 -21.37 -15.64
C ASN A 78 1.09 -22.51 -14.61
N ASN A 79 2.00 -22.38 -13.64
CA ASN A 79 2.21 -23.39 -12.61
C ASN A 79 1.99 -22.83 -11.21
N ARG A 80 1.14 -23.49 -10.42
CA ARG A 80 0.82 -23.14 -9.03
C ARG A 80 2.04 -23.20 -8.11
N TRP A 81 3.02 -24.05 -8.40
CA TRP A 81 4.27 -24.11 -7.64
C TRP A 81 5.06 -22.79 -7.67
N ILE A 82 5.03 -22.07 -8.80
CA ILE A 82 5.70 -20.77 -8.92
C ILE A 82 5.02 -19.74 -8.01
N LEU A 83 3.68 -19.75 -7.92
CA LEU A 83 2.94 -18.89 -6.97
C LEU A 83 3.43 -19.11 -5.54
N TRP A 84 3.53 -20.37 -5.10
CA TRP A 84 3.98 -20.68 -3.74
C TRP A 84 5.39 -20.19 -3.44
N ILE A 85 6.30 -20.30 -4.41
CA ILE A 85 7.66 -19.76 -4.29
C ILE A 85 7.63 -18.24 -4.17
N MET A 86 6.84 -17.53 -4.99
CA MET A 86 6.72 -16.07 -4.90
C MET A 86 6.10 -15.62 -3.58
N ILE A 87 5.06 -16.31 -3.10
CA ILE A 87 4.45 -16.05 -1.79
C ILE A 87 5.50 -16.24 -0.69
N LEU A 88 6.29 -17.31 -0.74
CA LEU A 88 7.36 -17.53 0.23
C LEU A 88 8.34 -16.37 0.24
N PHE A 89 8.80 -15.90 -0.92
CA PHE A 89 9.70 -14.75 -1.02
C PHE A 89 9.06 -13.45 -0.49
N SER A 90 7.78 -13.20 -0.75
CA SER A 90 7.07 -12.00 -0.23
C SER A 90 6.90 -12.02 1.29
N ILE A 91 6.90 -13.19 1.92
CA ILE A 91 6.78 -13.33 3.37
C ILE A 91 8.15 -13.21 4.07
N LEU A 92 9.27 -13.32 3.35
CA LEU A 92 10.61 -13.25 3.95
C LEU A 92 10.85 -11.94 4.73
N PRO A 93 10.55 -10.73 4.22
CA PRO A 93 10.75 -9.51 4.99
C PRO A 93 9.94 -9.49 6.29
N LEU A 94 8.74 -10.07 6.29
CA LEU A 94 7.92 -10.22 7.49
C LEU A 94 8.58 -11.16 8.50
N ILE A 95 9.11 -12.30 8.06
CA ILE A 95 9.83 -13.24 8.93
C ILE A 95 11.08 -12.56 9.52
N LEU A 96 11.86 -11.86 8.68
CA LEU A 96 13.07 -11.16 9.08
C LEU A 96 12.80 -10.03 10.08
N THR A 97 11.66 -9.35 10.00
CA THR A 97 11.32 -8.31 11.00
C THR A 97 10.79 -8.89 12.30
N LYS A 98 10.07 -10.02 12.25
CA LYS A 98 9.57 -10.67 13.47
C LYS A 98 10.66 -11.46 14.21
N TRP A 99 11.54 -12.14 13.50
CA TRP A 99 12.54 -13.06 14.06
C TRP A 99 13.98 -12.58 13.83
N GLY A 100 14.17 -11.34 13.36
CA GLY A 100 15.50 -10.81 13.02
C GLY A 100 16.46 -10.73 14.19
N GLU A 101 15.95 -10.58 15.41
CA GLU A 101 16.78 -10.61 16.62
C GLU A 101 17.35 -12.03 16.86
N GLN A 102 16.53 -13.07 16.70
CA GLN A 102 16.94 -14.46 16.91
C GLN A 102 17.76 -15.00 15.73
N LEU A 103 17.47 -14.56 14.50
CA LEU A 103 18.11 -15.08 13.29
C LEU A 103 19.41 -14.35 12.92
N ILE A 104 19.43 -13.02 13.06
CA ILE A 104 20.50 -12.15 12.54
C ILE A 104 21.00 -11.16 13.61
N HIS A 105 20.58 -11.30 14.87
CA HIS A 105 21.01 -10.46 15.99
C HIS A 105 20.77 -8.96 15.74
N ARG A 106 19.74 -8.63 14.95
CA ARG A 106 19.42 -7.25 14.57
C ARG A 106 17.94 -6.98 14.71
N HIS A 107 17.58 -6.02 15.57
CA HIS A 107 16.20 -5.57 15.67
C HIS A 107 15.83 -4.70 14.46
N VAL A 108 14.95 -5.23 13.61
CA VAL A 108 14.36 -4.56 12.46
C VAL A 108 12.85 -4.54 12.66
N ALA A 109 12.26 -3.36 12.80
CA ALA A 109 10.82 -3.20 12.92
C ALA A 109 10.34 -2.21 11.87
N LEU A 110 9.25 -2.57 11.19
CA LEU A 110 8.55 -1.70 10.27
C LEU A 110 7.07 -1.71 10.62
N LEU A 111 6.53 -0.52 10.89
CA LEU A 111 5.11 -0.36 11.17
C LEU A 111 4.29 -0.85 9.98
N GLY A 112 3.32 -1.72 10.25
CA GLY A 112 2.39 -2.21 9.23
C GLY A 112 2.90 -3.34 8.34
N ILE A 113 4.14 -3.84 8.55
CA ILE A 113 4.74 -4.81 7.62
C ILE A 113 3.91 -6.08 7.41
N SER A 114 3.26 -6.61 8.46
CA SER A 114 2.35 -7.76 8.33
C SER A 114 1.22 -7.48 7.34
N TYR A 115 0.63 -6.30 7.43
CA TYR A 115 -0.50 -5.90 6.60
C TYR A 115 -0.08 -5.61 5.15
N LEU A 116 1.06 -4.94 4.98
CA LEU A 116 1.65 -4.74 3.66
C LEU A 116 1.95 -6.08 2.98
N THR A 117 2.51 -7.04 3.71
CA THR A 117 2.80 -8.39 3.19
C THR A 117 1.52 -9.07 2.69
N PHE A 118 0.40 -8.98 3.42
CA PHE A 118 -0.86 -9.55 2.98
C PHE A 118 -1.39 -8.92 1.69
N LYS A 119 -1.26 -7.59 1.54
CA LYS A 119 -1.59 -6.91 0.28
C LYS A 119 -0.74 -7.43 -0.89
N VAL A 120 0.54 -7.68 -0.68
CA VAL A 120 1.40 -8.24 -1.74
C VAL A 120 1.00 -9.66 -2.08
N VAL A 121 0.83 -10.52 -1.08
CA VAL A 121 0.38 -11.92 -1.29
C VAL A 121 -0.92 -11.95 -2.07
N GLN A 122 -1.86 -11.04 -1.75
CA GLN A 122 -3.10 -10.92 -2.49
C GLN A 122 -2.88 -10.54 -3.96
N VAL A 123 -2.00 -9.58 -4.26
CA VAL A 123 -1.65 -9.22 -5.64
C VAL A 123 -1.04 -10.41 -6.39
N LEU A 124 -0.22 -11.23 -5.71
CA LEU A 124 0.33 -12.45 -6.30
C LEU A 124 -0.77 -13.46 -6.64
N ILE A 125 -1.74 -13.66 -5.74
CA ILE A 125 -2.89 -14.53 -6.01
C ILE A 125 -3.75 -13.98 -7.15
N GLU A 126 -4.05 -12.68 -7.16
CA GLU A 126 -4.80 -12.04 -8.25
C GLU A 126 -4.07 -12.14 -9.60
N THR A 127 -2.74 -12.07 -9.59
CA THR A 127 -1.91 -12.30 -10.79
C THR A 127 -1.98 -13.76 -11.25
N TYR A 128 -1.95 -14.72 -10.31
CA TYR A 128 -2.09 -16.14 -10.63
C TYR A 128 -3.44 -16.45 -11.30
N ASP A 129 -4.52 -15.89 -10.74
CA ASP A 129 -5.90 -16.03 -11.23
C ASP A 129 -6.13 -15.30 -12.57
N GLY A 130 -5.13 -14.59 -13.11
CA GLY A 130 -5.24 -13.86 -14.38
C GLY A 130 -6.06 -12.57 -14.27
N LEU A 131 -6.26 -12.06 -13.06
CA LEU A 131 -6.97 -10.81 -12.81
C LEU A 131 -6.05 -9.59 -12.97
N ILE A 132 -4.73 -9.79 -12.92
CA ILE A 132 -3.70 -8.76 -13.07
C ILE A 132 -2.67 -9.23 -14.10
N ASP A 133 -2.66 -8.62 -15.29
CA ASP A 133 -1.70 -8.93 -16.36
C ASP A 133 -0.57 -7.88 -16.49
N LYS A 134 -0.83 -6.70 -15.93
CA LYS A 134 0.08 -5.54 -15.89
C LYS A 134 -0.22 -4.75 -14.63
N MET A 135 0.83 -4.27 -13.98
CA MET A 135 0.69 -3.35 -12.86
C MET A 135 1.60 -2.15 -13.08
N ASN A 136 1.10 -0.95 -12.80
CA ASN A 136 1.94 0.23 -12.82
C ASN A 136 2.66 0.32 -11.46
N PRO A 137 4.00 0.46 -11.41
CA PRO A 137 4.74 0.55 -10.15
C PRO A 137 4.27 1.66 -9.22
N LEU A 138 3.86 2.81 -9.77
CA LEU A 138 3.32 3.93 -8.99
C LEU A 138 1.95 3.58 -8.39
N SER A 139 1.07 2.93 -9.16
CA SER A 139 -0.22 2.44 -8.70
C SER A 139 -0.08 1.40 -7.58
N PHE A 140 0.84 0.44 -7.74
CA PHE A 140 1.14 -0.54 -6.68
C PHE A 140 1.70 0.14 -5.43
N THR A 141 2.63 1.07 -5.60
CA THR A 141 3.19 1.83 -4.47
C THR A 141 2.10 2.59 -3.72
N TYR A 142 1.16 3.22 -4.44
CA TYR A 142 0.06 3.95 -3.82
C TYR A 142 -0.90 3.00 -3.08
N PHE A 143 -1.26 1.87 -3.68
CA PHE A 143 -2.08 0.84 -3.04
C PHE A 143 -1.42 0.28 -1.76
N LEU A 144 -0.13 -0.04 -1.83
CA LEU A 144 0.61 -0.63 -0.73
C LEU A 144 0.74 0.38 0.41
N LEU A 145 1.18 1.60 0.10
CA LEU A 145 1.47 2.65 1.07
C LEU A 145 0.28 3.57 1.36
N PHE A 146 -0.95 3.09 1.15
CA PHE A 146 -2.14 3.86 1.46
C PHE A 146 -2.26 4.09 2.98
N PHE A 147 -1.93 5.30 3.42
CA PHE A 147 -1.77 5.69 4.81
C PHE A 147 -2.97 5.36 5.71
N PRO A 148 -4.25 5.43 5.26
CA PRO A 148 -5.37 5.08 6.13
C PRO A 148 -5.36 3.62 6.55
N THR A 149 -4.76 2.75 5.73
CA THR A 149 -4.72 1.31 5.97
C THR A 149 -3.34 0.79 6.33
N ILE A 150 -2.30 1.64 6.34
CA ILE A 150 -0.90 1.19 6.44
C ILE A 150 -0.59 0.48 7.77
N SER A 151 -1.22 0.87 8.88
CA SER A 151 -0.96 0.29 10.20
C SER A 151 -1.75 -1.00 10.44
N SER A 152 -3.05 -0.96 10.17
CA SER A 152 -4.02 -1.98 10.57
C SER A 152 -5.39 -1.76 9.91
N GLY A 153 -5.43 -1.51 8.61
CA GLY A 153 -6.67 -1.35 7.87
C GLY A 153 -7.35 -2.68 7.48
N PRO A 154 -8.55 -2.65 6.89
CA PRO A 154 -9.16 -3.81 6.25
C PRO A 154 -8.43 -4.16 4.95
N ILE A 155 -7.96 -5.41 4.82
CA ILE A 155 -7.19 -5.87 3.64
C ILE A 155 -8.05 -5.66 2.38
N ASP A 156 -7.61 -4.74 1.53
CA ASP A 156 -8.33 -4.34 0.32
C ASP A 156 -7.77 -5.01 -0.93
N ARG A 157 -8.58 -5.09 -1.99
CA ARG A 157 -8.17 -5.62 -3.30
C ARG A 157 -7.53 -4.54 -4.14
N SER A 158 -6.39 -4.87 -4.76
CA SER A 158 -5.62 -3.92 -5.56
C SER A 158 -6.47 -3.31 -6.68
N ARG A 159 -7.28 -4.12 -7.36
CA ARG A 159 -8.15 -3.67 -8.46
C ARG A 159 -9.23 -2.70 -8.00
N ARG A 160 -9.94 -3.04 -6.92
CA ARG A 160 -10.97 -2.16 -6.34
C ARG A 160 -10.37 -0.82 -5.93
N PHE A 161 -9.25 -0.84 -5.23
CA PHE A 161 -8.54 0.38 -4.87
C PHE A 161 -8.21 1.25 -6.09
N LEU A 162 -7.71 0.63 -7.17
CA LEU A 162 -7.35 1.35 -8.40
C LEU A 162 -8.57 1.90 -9.15
N GLU A 163 -9.68 1.16 -9.16
CA GLU A 163 -10.97 1.62 -9.69
C GLU A 163 -11.44 2.85 -8.91
N ASP A 164 -11.48 2.77 -7.58
CA ASP A 164 -11.96 3.84 -6.69
C ASP A 164 -11.13 5.13 -6.82
N ILE A 165 -9.80 5.04 -6.84
CA ILE A 165 -8.96 6.25 -7.00
C ILE A 165 -9.04 6.86 -8.39
N SER A 166 -9.45 6.08 -9.41
CA SER A 166 -9.58 6.55 -10.79
C SER A 166 -10.96 7.12 -11.07
N HIS A 167 -11.95 6.76 -10.24
CA HIS A 167 -13.32 7.22 -10.37
C HIS A 167 -13.41 8.72 -10.05
N VAL A 168 -14.04 9.47 -10.95
CA VAL A 168 -14.38 10.88 -10.72
C VAL A 168 -15.88 10.91 -10.45
N MET A 169 -16.22 11.04 -9.17
CA MET A 169 -17.60 11.16 -8.73
C MET A 169 -18.21 12.45 -9.31
N LYS A 170 -19.43 12.35 -9.84
CA LYS A 170 -20.17 13.53 -10.28
C LYS A 170 -20.64 14.33 -9.08
N LYS A 171 -20.84 15.64 -9.23
CA LYS A 171 -21.29 16.50 -8.14
C LYS A 171 -22.62 16.03 -7.55
N GLU A 172 -23.54 15.60 -8.42
CA GLU A 172 -24.87 15.12 -8.01
C GLU A 172 -24.74 13.87 -7.15
N GLU A 173 -23.91 12.91 -7.58
CA GLU A 173 -23.59 11.69 -6.83
C GLU A 173 -22.86 11.98 -5.50
N TYR A 174 -22.11 13.08 -5.43
CA TYR A 174 -21.40 13.52 -4.21
C TYR A 174 -22.35 14.15 -3.17
N ILE A 175 -23.47 14.75 -3.60
CA ILE A 175 -24.44 15.42 -2.72
C ILE A 175 -25.59 14.48 -2.34
N GLU A 176 -25.94 13.53 -3.21
CA GLU A 176 -27.09 12.63 -3.04
C GLU A 176 -26.76 11.31 -2.33
N ASN A 177 -25.49 10.93 -2.20
CA ASN A 177 -25.02 9.81 -1.36
C ASN A 177 -24.80 10.22 0.10
#